data_AF-A0A484L9V1-F1
#
_entry.id   AF-A0A484L9V1-F1
#
_cell.length_a   1.000
_cell.length_b   1.000
_cell.length_c   1.000
_cell.angle_alpha   90.00
_cell.angle_beta   90.00
_cell.angle_gamma   90.00
#
_symmetry.space_group_name_H-M   'P 1'
#
loop_
_entity.id
_entity.type
_entity.pdbx_description
1 polymer ?
#
loop_
_entity_poly.entity_id
_entity_poly.type
_entity_poly.pdbx_seq_one_letter_code
_entity_poly.pdbx_strand_id
1 'polypeptide(L)'
;MRDMDAPNTKAIHSSKAVGEPPFFLASAVFFAIRDAIASARAEEGYNGWFSLDNPATPERIRMACLDEFTSSFANADYRPKLSV
;
A
#
# COMPACT_ATOMS: atom_id res chain seq x y z
N MET A 1 15.65 -33.68 -30.64
CA MET A 1 16.01 -32.26 -30.65
C MET A 1 15.68 -31.74 -29.25
N ARG A 2 16.67 -31.47 -28.41
CA ARG A 2 16.44 -30.94 -27.04
C ARG A 2 16.61 -29.42 -27.13
N ASP A 3 15.57 -28.68 -26.82
CA ASP A 3 15.56 -27.21 -26.72
C ASP A 3 16.41 -26.73 -25.53
N MET A 4 17.73 -26.91 -25.62
CA MET A 4 18.69 -26.60 -24.54
C MET A 4 19.01 -25.10 -24.40
N ASP A 5 18.63 -24.25 -25.36
CA ASP A 5 18.96 -22.81 -25.36
C ASP A 5 17.76 -21.89 -25.04
N ALA A 6 16.65 -22.45 -24.57
CA ALA A 6 15.46 -21.69 -24.18
C ALA A 6 15.64 -21.04 -22.78
N PRO A 7 15.53 -19.69 -22.63
CA PRO A 7 15.67 -19.04 -21.32
C PRO A 7 14.65 -19.49 -20.26
N ASN A 8 13.48 -19.98 -20.70
CA ASN A 8 12.52 -20.63 -19.80
C ASN A 8 12.12 -22.01 -20.34
N THR A 9 12.88 -23.03 -19.95
CA THR A 9 12.63 -24.44 -20.30
C THR A 9 11.34 -25.02 -19.68
N LYS A 10 10.71 -24.32 -18.73
CA LYS A 10 9.50 -24.78 -18.02
C LYS A 10 8.19 -24.38 -18.69
N ALA A 11 8.24 -23.59 -19.77
CA ALA A 11 7.06 -23.08 -20.44
C ALA A 11 7.18 -23.18 -21.98
N ILE A 12 6.02 -23.27 -22.64
CA ILE A 12 5.94 -23.34 -24.09
C ILE A 12 6.56 -22.07 -24.69
N HIS A 13 7.47 -22.23 -25.66
CA HIS A 13 8.17 -21.13 -26.34
C HIS A 13 8.84 -20.11 -25.40
N SER A 14 9.37 -20.53 -24.25
CA SER A 14 9.93 -19.63 -23.22
C SER A 14 8.97 -18.56 -22.69
N SER A 15 7.66 -18.79 -22.77
CA SER A 15 6.63 -17.89 -22.24
C SER A 15 6.66 -17.80 -20.70
N LYS A 16 5.90 -16.87 -20.12
CA LYS A 16 5.71 -16.73 -18.67
C LYS A 16 4.24 -16.43 -18.38
N ALA A 17 3.70 -17.02 -17.31
CA ALA A 17 2.38 -16.65 -16.83
C ALA A 17 2.44 -15.23 -16.23
N VAL A 18 1.58 -14.32 -16.72
CA VAL A 18 1.54 -12.91 -16.31
C VAL A 18 0.12 -12.41 -16.02
N GLY A 19 -0.87 -13.30 -15.93
CA GLY A 19 -2.25 -12.90 -15.63
C GLY A 19 -2.40 -12.37 -14.21
N GLU A 20 -2.16 -13.23 -13.22
CA GLU A 20 -2.28 -12.89 -11.80
C GLU A 20 -1.01 -12.31 -11.16
N PRO A 21 0.23 -12.72 -11.51
CA PRO A 21 1.43 -12.22 -10.85
C PRO A 21 1.56 -10.69 -10.76
N PRO A 22 1.23 -9.88 -11.78
CA PRO A 22 1.35 -8.43 -11.69
C PRO A 22 0.23 -7.76 -10.87
N PHE A 23 -0.84 -8.47 -10.51
CA PHE A 23 -1.95 -7.90 -9.72
C PHE A 23 -1.46 -7.26 -8.42
N PHE A 24 -0.50 -7.89 -7.74
CA PHE A 24 0.04 -7.38 -6.49
C PHE A 24 0.97 -6.17 -6.66
N LEU A 25 1.43 -5.86 -7.87
CA LEU A 25 2.24 -4.65 -8.11
C LEU A 25 1.45 -3.37 -7.82
N ALA A 26 0.12 -3.41 -7.88
CA ALA A 26 -0.73 -2.29 -7.47
C ALA A 26 -0.54 -1.89 -5.99
N SER A 27 -0.05 -2.80 -5.14
CA SER A 27 0.30 -2.49 -3.74
C SER A 27 1.39 -1.41 -3.62
N ALA A 28 2.18 -1.17 -4.67
CA ALA A 28 3.14 -0.06 -4.71
C ALA A 28 2.45 1.30 -4.46
N VAL A 29 1.25 1.51 -5.01
CA VAL A 29 0.47 2.74 -4.78
C VAL A 29 0.02 2.84 -3.33
N PHE A 30 -0.39 1.73 -2.71
CA PHE A 30 -0.74 1.70 -1.30
C PHE A 30 0.43 2.09 -0.39
N PHE A 31 1.63 1.60 -0.68
CA PHE A 31 2.83 1.97 0.07
C PHE A 31 3.28 3.41 -0.20
N ALA A 32 3.13 3.93 -1.42
CA ALA A 32 3.38 5.34 -1.72
C ALA A 32 2.44 6.27 -0.93
N ILE A 33 1.16 5.90 -0.81
CA ILE A 33 0.20 6.63 0.05
C ILE A 33 0.63 6.58 1.51
N ARG A 34 1.06 5.41 2.00
CA ARG A 34 1.53 5.26 3.38
C ARG A 34 2.77 6.13 3.65
N ASP A 35 3.68 6.22 2.71
CA ASP A 35 4.87 7.08 2.82
C ASP A 35 4.50 8.57 2.85
N ALA A 36 3.57 9.01 1.98
CA ALA A 36 3.05 10.37 2.00
C ALA A 36 2.39 10.75 3.34
N ILE A 37 1.60 9.84 3.92
CA ILE A 37 1.00 10.03 5.25
C ILE A 37 2.09 10.10 6.33
N ALA A 38 3.14 9.27 6.24
CA ALA A 38 4.25 9.30 7.18
C ALA A 38 4.95 10.67 7.18
N SER A 39 5.17 11.25 5.99
CA SER A 39 5.73 12.59 5.84
C SER A 39 4.83 13.66 6.48
N ALA A 40 3.52 13.66 6.15
CA ALA A 40 2.58 14.63 6.69
C ALA A 40 2.49 14.55 8.23
N ARG A 41 2.54 13.34 8.80
CA ARG A 41 2.57 13.13 10.26
C ARG A 41 3.86 13.65 10.89
N ALA A 42 4.99 13.49 10.22
CA ALA A 42 6.27 13.97 10.71
C ALA A 42 6.33 15.51 10.78
N GLU A 43 5.68 16.21 9.85
CA GLU A 43 5.53 17.68 9.86
C GLU A 43 4.79 18.17 11.12
N GLU A 44 3.81 17.40 11.59
CA GLU A 44 3.03 17.68 12.81
C GLU A 44 3.65 17.07 14.09
N GLY A 45 4.89 16.56 14.00
CA GLY A 45 5.63 15.99 15.14
C GLY A 45 5.27 14.55 15.51
N TYR A 46 4.36 13.90 14.78
CA TYR A 46 3.97 12.50 14.97
C TYR A 46 4.92 11.55 14.26
N ASN A 47 6.07 11.33 14.87
CA ASN A 47 7.09 10.41 14.36
C ASN A 47 6.82 8.97 14.83
N GLY A 48 6.94 8.00 13.91
CA GLY A 48 6.88 6.58 14.25
C GLY A 48 5.99 5.76 13.33
N TRP A 49 5.80 4.49 13.71
CA TRP A 49 4.94 3.57 12.98
C TRP A 49 3.46 3.90 13.20
N PHE A 50 2.66 3.81 12.15
CA PHE A 50 1.20 3.86 12.22
C PHE A 50 0.57 2.78 11.33
N SER A 51 -0.67 2.42 11.66
CA SER A 51 -1.47 1.46 10.91
C SER A 51 -2.24 2.17 9.79
N LEU A 52 -2.23 1.60 8.59
CA LEU A 52 -3.12 1.97 7.49
C LEU A 52 -3.74 0.67 6.98
N ASP A 53 -5.07 0.55 7.08
CA ASP A 53 -5.77 -0.66 6.66
C ASP A 53 -6.21 -0.54 5.20
N ASN A 54 -6.22 -1.65 4.46
CA ASN A 54 -6.72 -1.72 3.09
C ASN A 54 -8.26 -1.83 3.04
N PRO A 55 -8.95 -1.22 2.06
CA PRO A 55 -8.44 -0.26 1.08
C PRO A 55 -8.07 1.09 1.72
N ALA A 56 -7.07 1.77 1.17
CA ALA A 56 -6.70 3.13 1.57
C ALA A 56 -7.71 4.15 1.00
N THR A 57 -8.92 4.14 1.55
CA THR A 57 -9.98 5.07 1.14
C THR A 57 -9.64 6.50 1.57
N PRO A 58 -10.25 7.53 0.93
CA PRO A 58 -10.04 8.92 1.33
C PRO A 58 -10.29 9.17 2.82
N GLU A 59 -11.30 8.52 3.42
CA GLU A 59 -11.61 8.64 4.85
C GLU A 59 -10.44 8.13 5.70
N ARG A 60 -9.86 6.98 5.35
CA ARG A 60 -8.71 6.42 6.08
C ARG A 60 -7.44 7.24 5.91
N ILE A 61 -7.20 7.74 4.70
CA ILE A 61 -6.05 8.63 4.43
C ILE A 61 -6.19 9.90 5.27
N ARG A 62 -7.36 10.54 5.24
CA ARG A 62 -7.59 11.79 5.95
C ARG A 62 -7.44 11.64 7.47
N MET A 63 -8.00 10.58 8.04
CA MET A 63 -7.94 10.32 9.48
C MET A 63 -6.55 9.84 9.95
N ALA A 64 -5.70 9.36 9.04
CA ALA A 64 -4.33 8.99 9.36
C ALA A 64 -3.35 10.18 9.36
N CYS A 65 -3.65 11.24 8.60
CA CYS A 65 -2.94 12.53 8.65
C CYS A 65 -3.41 13.32 9.87
N LEU A 66 -2.73 13.15 11.01
CA LEU A 66 -3.03 13.90 12.22
C LEU A 66 -2.60 15.35 12.08
N ASP A 67 -3.44 16.26 12.56
CA ASP A 67 -3.27 17.71 12.54
C ASP A 67 -4.19 18.34 13.60
N GLU A 68 -4.20 19.67 13.67
CA GLU A 68 -5.04 20.43 14.61
C GLU A 68 -6.54 20.09 14.52
N PHE A 69 -7.05 19.84 13.31
CA PHE A 69 -8.48 19.55 13.10
C PHE A 69 -8.85 18.15 13.58
N THR A 70 -8.00 17.17 13.30
CA THR A 70 -8.23 15.77 13.67
C THR A 70 -7.93 15.50 15.14
N SER A 71 -7.06 16.30 15.78
CA SER A 71 -6.69 16.15 17.21
C SER A 71 -7.88 16.12 18.17
N SER A 72 -8.98 16.79 17.81
CA SER A 72 -10.21 16.86 18.60
C SER A 72 -11.09 15.60 18.48
N PHE A 73 -10.87 14.76 17.46
CA PHE A 73 -11.74 13.63 17.12
C PHE A 73 -11.02 12.28 17.05
N ALA A 74 -9.70 12.29 16.89
CA ALA A 74 -8.90 11.11 16.68
C ALA A 74 -7.55 11.22 17.39
N ASN A 75 -7.26 10.19 18.18
CA ASN A 75 -5.97 9.94 18.80
C ASN A 75 -5.03 9.20 17.82
N ALA A 76 -3.74 9.13 18.15
CA ALA A 76 -2.73 8.62 17.21
C ALA A 76 -2.95 7.16 16.74
N ASP A 77 -3.66 6.37 17.54
CA ASP A 77 -4.02 4.96 17.27
C ASP A 77 -5.44 4.81 16.69
N TYR A 78 -6.07 5.91 16.26
CA TYR A 78 -7.42 5.88 15.72
C TYR A 78 -7.49 5.02 14.46
N ARG A 79 -8.38 4.02 14.48
CA ARG A 79 -8.68 3.16 13.34
C ARG A 79 -10.10 3.43 12.85
N PRO A 80 -10.28 4.01 11.66
CA PRO A 80 -11.60 4.22 11.08
C PRO A 80 -12.31 2.88 10.90
N LYS A 81 -13.44 2.69 11.61
CA LYS A 81 -14.33 1.57 11.36
C LYS A 81 -15.02 1.83 10.04
N LEU A 82 -14.80 0.95 9.06
CA LEU A 82 -15.58 0.95 7.83
C LEU A 82 -17.06 0.83 8.20
N SER A 83 -17.86 1.82 7.82
CA SER A 83 -19.29 1.62 7.59
C SER A 83 -19.43 0.88 6.26
N VAL A 84 -19.22 -0.43 6.29
CA VAL A 84 -19.69 -1.32 5.22
C VAL A 84 -21.05 -1.87 5.61
#